data_AF-A0A1Y0ECQ4-F1
#
_entry.id   AF-A0A1Y0ECQ4-F1
#
_cell.length_a   1.000
_cell.length_b   1.000
_cell.length_c   1.000
_cell.angle_alpha   90.00
_cell.angle_beta   90.00
_cell.angle_gamma   90.00
#
_symmetry.space_group_name_H-M   'P 1'
#
loop_
_entity.id
_entity.type
_entity.pdbx_description
1 polymer ?
#
loop_
_entity_poly.entity_id
_entity_poly.type
_entity_poly.pdbx_seq_one_letter_code
_entity_poly.pdbx_strand_id
1 'polypeptide(L)'
;MKSITKRLSRASAPKQVACAISIAMMMAAAPAYADPTIGFGLSVSYGPQSIDTGLGVRIFSDNEDDSNVATIGLDYMLVSQSWRATIGAARLYDETYFGLDLGFDGTFDFGVSAGLLREETEQVFAQQTGLVPVIPDQQPR
;
A
#
# COMPACT_ATOMS: atom_id res chain seq x y z
N MET A 1 -8.65 70.40 9.42
CA MET A 1 -9.57 70.43 8.26
C MET A 1 -8.92 69.70 7.08
N LYS A 2 -9.64 68.72 6.48
CA LYS A 2 -9.38 68.05 5.18
C LYS A 2 -8.08 67.23 5.02
N SER A 3 -7.99 66.10 4.33
CA SER A 3 -8.92 65.10 3.79
C SER A 3 -8.11 64.12 2.91
N ILE A 4 -8.32 62.82 3.08
CA ILE A 4 -8.47 61.78 2.03
C ILE A 4 -7.24 61.44 1.14
N THR A 5 -6.78 60.18 1.15
CA THR A 5 -7.08 59.16 0.10
C THR A 5 -6.01 58.06 -0.03
N LYS A 6 -6.49 56.81 0.14
CA LYS A 6 -6.05 55.52 -0.43
C LYS A 6 -4.65 55.40 -1.06
N ARG A 7 -3.91 54.39 -0.59
CA ARG A 7 -3.35 53.37 -1.49
C ARG A 7 -3.71 51.97 -0.98
N LEU A 8 -4.67 51.38 -1.69
CA LEU A 8 -4.90 49.93 -1.75
C LEU A 8 -3.64 49.31 -2.37
N SER A 9 -2.85 48.56 -1.59
CA SER A 9 -1.94 47.58 -2.16
C SER A 9 -2.60 46.21 -2.03
N ARG A 10 -2.85 45.62 -3.19
CA ARG A 10 -3.53 44.35 -3.42
C ARG A 10 -2.88 43.23 -2.60
N ALA A 11 -3.64 42.62 -1.67
CA ALA A 11 -3.36 41.27 -1.22
C ALA A 11 -3.83 40.30 -2.32
N SER A 12 -2.90 39.83 -3.14
CA SER A 12 -3.15 38.80 -4.14
C SER A 12 -3.28 37.42 -3.48
N ALA A 13 -4.52 36.91 -3.50
CA ALA A 13 -4.90 35.51 -3.62
C ALA A 13 -4.35 34.47 -2.63
N PRO A 14 -5.18 33.87 -1.75
CA PRO A 14 -4.94 32.53 -1.24
C PRO A 14 -5.39 31.51 -2.30
N LYS A 15 -4.57 31.30 -3.33
CA LYS A 15 -4.77 30.26 -4.36
C LYS A 15 -3.97 29.00 -4.01
N GLN A 16 -4.03 28.54 -2.75
CA GLN A 16 -3.28 27.36 -2.30
C GLN A 16 -4.13 26.27 -1.66
N VAL A 17 -5.44 26.47 -1.53
CA VAL A 17 -6.33 25.44 -0.94
C VAL A 17 -6.91 24.49 -2.01
N ALA A 18 -6.80 24.82 -3.29
CA ALA A 18 -7.39 24.03 -4.37
C ALA A 18 -6.60 22.77 -4.78
N CYS A 19 -5.32 22.63 -4.40
CA CYS A 19 -4.50 21.50 -4.83
C CYS A 19 -4.59 20.25 -3.93
N ALA A 20 -5.11 20.36 -2.70
CA ALA A 20 -5.16 19.23 -1.78
C ALA A 20 -6.29 18.22 -2.10
N ILE A 21 -7.33 18.66 -2.81
CA ILE A 21 -8.51 17.83 -3.10
C ILE A 21 -8.24 16.87 -4.29
N SER A 22 -7.36 17.24 -5.22
CA SER A 22 -7.05 16.44 -6.41
C SER A 22 -6.33 15.12 -6.09
N ILE A 23 -5.48 15.10 -5.04
CA ILE A 23 -4.76 13.88 -4.62
C ILE A 23 -5.72 12.89 -3.95
N ALA A 24 -6.66 13.38 -3.14
CA ALA A 24 -7.65 12.52 -2.47
C ALA A 24 -8.60 11.83 -3.47
N MET A 25 -8.94 12.48 -4.59
CA MET A 25 -9.73 11.85 -5.65
C MET A 25 -8.95 10.83 -6.48
N MET A 26 -7.63 10.96 -6.61
CA MET A 26 -6.78 9.92 -7.22
C MET A 26 -6.64 8.67 -6.34
N MET A 27 -6.73 8.82 -5.01
CA MET A 27 -6.72 7.67 -4.07
C MET A 27 -8.07 6.95 -3.96
N ALA A 28 -9.16 7.57 -4.44
CA ALA A 28 -10.50 6.96 -4.48
C ALA A 28 -10.79 6.22 -5.80
N ALA A 29 -9.89 6.32 -6.78
CA ALA A 29 -9.85 5.38 -7.90
C ALA A 29 -9.25 4.07 -7.39
N ALA A 30 -10.05 3.32 -6.63
CA ALA A 30 -9.75 1.92 -6.35
C ALA A 30 -9.38 1.23 -7.68
N PRO A 31 -8.36 0.36 -7.70
CA PRO A 31 -8.09 -0.42 -8.88
C PRO A 31 -9.27 -1.39 -9.03
N ALA A 32 -10.30 -1.00 -9.76
CA ALA A 32 -11.46 -1.85 -10.06
C ALA A 32 -11.12 -2.96 -11.08
N TYR A 33 -9.83 -3.21 -11.30
CA TYR A 33 -9.26 -4.03 -12.36
C TYR A 33 -7.97 -4.74 -11.99
N ALA A 34 -7.58 -4.70 -10.72
CA ALA A 34 -6.45 -5.46 -10.27
C ALA A 34 -6.98 -6.38 -9.18
N ASP A 35 -6.75 -7.68 -9.29
CA ASP A 35 -7.18 -8.67 -8.31
C ASP A 35 -6.09 -8.71 -7.24
N PRO A 36 -6.24 -7.97 -6.11
CA PRO A 36 -5.16 -7.86 -5.16
C PRO A 36 -4.98 -9.21 -4.44
N THR A 37 -3.76 -9.71 -4.43
CA THR A 37 -3.40 -10.92 -3.69
C THR A 37 -2.66 -10.55 -2.40
N ILE A 38 -2.78 -11.40 -1.39
CA ILE A 38 -2.03 -11.28 -0.14
C ILE A 38 -0.99 -12.39 -0.09
N GLY A 39 0.24 -12.05 0.27
CA GLY A 39 1.32 -13.00 0.50
C GLY A 39 1.95 -12.82 1.86
N PHE A 40 2.51 -13.92 2.34
CA PHE A 40 3.26 -13.97 3.59
C PHE A 40 4.68 -14.37 3.25
N GLY A 41 5.65 -13.70 3.85
CA GLY A 41 7.03 -14.04 3.57
C GLY A 41 8.03 -13.52 4.57
N LEU A 42 9.27 -13.88 4.28
CA LEU A 42 10.44 -13.41 4.98
C LEU A 42 11.00 -12.21 4.23
N SER A 43 11.47 -11.22 4.98
CA SER A 43 12.21 -10.10 4.43
C SER A 43 13.54 -9.95 5.13
N VAL A 44 14.55 -9.54 4.36
CA VAL A 44 15.87 -9.18 4.86
C VAL A 44 16.10 -7.72 4.50
N SER A 45 16.23 -6.87 5.51
CA SER A 45 16.51 -5.45 5.35
C SER A 45 18.00 -5.18 5.56
N TYR A 46 18.53 -4.27 4.75
CA TYR A 46 19.88 -3.77 4.79
C TYR A 46 19.79 -2.27 5.08
N GLY A 47 19.86 -1.93 6.36
CA GLY A 47 19.83 -0.56 6.84
C GLY A 47 21.22 -0.03 7.20
N PRO A 48 21.33 1.29 7.45
CA PRO A 48 22.57 1.91 7.91
C PRO A 48 23.00 1.47 9.33
N GLN A 49 22.08 0.91 10.12
CA GLN A 49 22.36 0.46 11.49
C GLN A 49 22.78 -1.01 11.55
N SER A 50 22.08 -1.89 10.83
CA SER A 50 22.34 -3.32 10.79
C SER A 50 21.55 -4.02 9.68
N ILE A 51 21.88 -5.29 9.43
CA ILE A 51 21.03 -6.20 8.68
C ILE A 51 19.98 -6.75 9.65
N ASP A 52 18.71 -6.74 9.25
CA ASP A 52 17.61 -7.32 10.02
C ASP A 52 16.84 -8.33 9.16
N THR A 53 16.16 -9.25 9.81
CA THR A 53 15.30 -10.24 9.16
C THR A 53 13.95 -10.22 9.84
N GLY A 54 12.88 -10.24 9.05
CA GLY A 54 11.53 -10.19 9.55
C GLY A 54 10.55 -11.09 8.81
N LEU A 55 9.37 -11.15 9.39
CA LEU A 55 8.19 -11.82 8.87
C LEU A 55 7.17 -10.77 8.51
N GLY A 56 6.63 -10.83 7.30
CA GLY A 56 5.73 -9.79 6.83
C GLY A 56 4.57 -10.29 6.00
N VAL A 57 3.58 -9.42 5.93
CA VAL A 57 2.42 -9.55 5.06
C VAL A 57 2.57 -8.51 3.96
N ARG A 58 2.35 -8.94 2.72
CA ARG A 58 2.39 -8.08 1.53
C ARG A 58 1.08 -8.16 0.79
N ILE A 59 0.64 -7.02 0.31
CA ILE A 59 -0.47 -6.87 -0.61
C ILE A 59 0.14 -6.55 -1.96
N PHE A 60 -0.21 -7.35 -2.95
CA PHE A 60 0.22 -7.19 -4.32
C PHE A 60 -0.86 -6.42 -5.06
N SER A 61 -0.44 -5.44 -5.86
CA SER A 61 -1.39 -4.63 -6.64
C SER A 61 -2.16 -5.47 -7.63
N ASP A 62 -1.59 -6.57 -8.10
CA ASP A 62 -2.13 -7.43 -9.15
C ASP A 62 -1.80 -8.90 -8.83
N ASN A 63 -2.51 -9.84 -9.46
CA ASN A 63 -2.29 -11.28 -9.31
C ASN A 63 -1.76 -11.95 -10.59
N GLU A 64 -1.45 -11.19 -11.64
CA GLU A 64 -1.00 -11.77 -12.90
C GLU A 64 0.36 -12.48 -12.78
N ASP A 65 0.39 -13.76 -13.11
CA ASP A 65 1.59 -14.60 -13.07
C ASP A 65 2.68 -14.11 -14.03
N ASP A 66 3.94 -14.29 -13.63
CA ASP A 66 5.15 -13.87 -14.36
C ASP A 66 5.25 -12.34 -14.64
N SER A 67 4.43 -11.55 -13.94
CA SER A 67 4.40 -10.10 -14.06
C SER A 67 5.09 -9.39 -12.89
N ASN A 68 5.64 -8.21 -13.18
CA ASN A 68 6.18 -7.34 -12.14
C ASN A 68 5.02 -6.56 -11.52
N VAL A 69 4.75 -6.82 -10.26
CA VAL A 69 3.66 -6.20 -9.52
C VAL A 69 4.20 -5.24 -8.48
N ALA A 70 3.50 -4.14 -8.27
CA ALA A 70 3.79 -3.26 -7.15
C ALA A 70 3.34 -3.92 -5.85
N THR A 71 4.14 -3.76 -4.79
CA THR A 71 3.87 -4.31 -3.47
C THR A 71 3.80 -3.21 -2.43
N ILE A 72 2.87 -3.38 -1.49
CA ILE A 72 2.86 -2.67 -0.22
C ILE A 72 2.81 -3.69 0.90
N GLY A 73 3.61 -3.51 1.93
CA GLY A 73 3.77 -4.50 2.98
C GLY A 73 4.03 -3.90 4.34
N LEU A 74 3.85 -4.76 5.33
CA LEU A 74 4.23 -4.50 6.71
C LEU A 74 4.98 -5.72 7.22
N ASP A 75 6.24 -5.51 7.58
CA ASP A 75 7.11 -6.54 8.11
C ASP A 75 7.34 -6.32 9.61
N TYR A 76 7.31 -7.39 10.39
CA TYR A 76 7.77 -7.42 11.77
C TYR A 76 9.23 -7.90 11.82
N MET A 77 10.13 -7.00 12.18
CA MET A 77 11.57 -7.24 12.25
C MET A 77 11.91 -8.01 13.53
N LEU A 78 12.58 -9.15 13.41
CA LEU A 78 12.83 -10.04 14.55
C LEU A 78 14.05 -9.58 15.38
N VAL A 79 15.03 -8.93 14.76
CA VAL A 79 16.26 -8.51 15.46
C VAL A 79 16.01 -7.20 16.20
N SER A 80 15.47 -6.19 15.50
CA SER A 80 15.13 -4.90 16.10
C SER A 80 13.80 -4.89 16.85
N GLN A 81 12.97 -5.94 16.71
CA GLN A 81 11.64 -6.06 17.31
C GLN A 81 10.70 -4.89 16.95
N SER A 82 10.87 -4.35 15.75
CA SER A 82 10.15 -3.18 15.24
C SER A 82 9.20 -3.55 14.10
N TRP A 83 8.28 -2.64 13.79
CA TRP A 83 7.43 -2.73 12.60
C TRP A 83 8.02 -1.87 11.49
N ARG A 84 8.15 -2.45 10.30
CA ARG A 84 8.72 -1.80 9.11
C ARG A 84 7.68 -1.78 8.01
N ALA A 85 7.27 -0.58 7.61
CA ALA A 85 6.39 -0.40 6.45
C ALA A 85 7.22 -0.49 5.18
N THR A 86 6.75 -1.21 4.17
CA THR A 86 7.50 -1.45 2.92
C THR A 86 6.67 -1.13 1.70
N ILE A 87 7.32 -0.60 0.67
CA ILE A 87 6.78 -0.47 -0.68
C ILE A 87 7.82 -0.95 -1.68
N GLY A 88 7.39 -1.68 -2.69
CA GLY A 88 8.32 -2.37 -3.56
C GLY A 88 7.74 -2.84 -4.87
N ALA A 89 8.54 -3.65 -5.53
CA ALA A 89 8.13 -4.42 -6.69
C ALA A 89 8.52 -5.88 -6.46
N ALA A 90 7.60 -6.79 -6.77
CA ALA A 90 7.83 -8.21 -6.70
C ALA A 90 7.48 -8.86 -8.03
N ARG A 91 8.11 -10.01 -8.27
CA ARG A 91 7.74 -10.92 -9.34
C ARG A 91 7.02 -12.10 -8.73
N LEU A 92 5.82 -12.36 -9.24
CA LEU A 92 4.99 -13.50 -8.87
C LEU A 92 5.39 -14.70 -9.73
N TYR A 93 5.47 -15.86 -9.10
CA TYR A 93 5.56 -17.18 -9.70
C TYR A 93 4.38 -18.01 -9.16
N ASP A 94 4.21 -19.25 -9.65
CA ASP A 94 3.06 -20.12 -9.36
C ASP A 94 2.47 -20.02 -7.93
N GLU A 95 3.31 -20.16 -6.89
CA GLU A 95 2.87 -20.09 -5.48
C GLU A 95 3.80 -19.22 -4.62
N THR A 96 4.81 -18.60 -5.24
CA THR A 96 5.89 -17.90 -4.54
C THR A 96 6.11 -16.53 -5.13
N TYR A 97 6.66 -15.62 -4.33
CA TYR A 97 7.09 -14.33 -4.81
C TYR A 97 8.53 -14.06 -4.41
N PHE A 98 9.19 -13.24 -5.22
CA PHE A 98 10.48 -12.64 -4.91
C PHE A 98 10.43 -11.15 -5.24
N GLY A 99 10.86 -10.30 -4.31
CA GLY A 99 10.72 -8.86 -4.44
C GLY A 99 11.86 -8.05 -3.87
N LEU A 100 11.89 -6.80 -4.31
CA LEU A 100 12.73 -5.73 -3.78
C LEU A 100 11.83 -4.70 -3.11
N ASP A 101 12.17 -4.36 -1.88
CA ASP A 101 11.37 -3.49 -1.04
C ASP A 101 12.21 -2.31 -0.54
N LEU A 102 11.62 -1.12 -0.57
CA LEU A 102 12.09 0.03 0.18
C LEU A 102 11.27 0.14 1.46
N GLY A 103 11.94 0.19 2.60
CA GLY A 103 11.30 0.21 3.90
C GLY A 103 11.51 1.51 4.66
N PHE A 104 10.61 1.74 5.61
CA PHE A 104 10.72 2.81 6.58
C PHE A 104 10.24 2.33 7.95
N ASP A 105 11.14 2.38 8.94
CA ASP A 105 10.92 2.04 10.34
C ASP A 105 11.28 3.21 11.29
N GLY A 106 11.49 4.40 10.71
CA GLY A 106 12.12 5.55 11.33
C GLY A 106 13.37 6.01 10.57
N THR A 107 14.02 5.08 9.84
CA THR A 107 15.05 5.36 8.84
C THR A 107 14.67 4.69 7.51
N PHE A 108 15.20 5.19 6.40
CA PHE A 108 15.05 4.52 5.10
C PHE A 108 16.04 3.38 4.98
N ASP A 109 15.56 2.23 4.51
CA ASP A 109 16.37 1.04 4.24
C ASP A 109 15.91 0.36 2.94
N PHE A 110 16.74 -0.56 2.45
CA PHE A 110 16.42 -1.39 1.29
C PHE A 110 16.41 -2.85 1.71
N GLY A 111 15.59 -3.67 1.07
CA GLY A 111 15.50 -5.08 1.40
C GLY A 111 15.10 -5.94 0.24
N VAL A 112 15.30 -7.24 0.43
CA VAL A 112 14.77 -8.30 -0.43
C VAL A 112 13.73 -9.07 0.35
N SER A 113 12.71 -9.55 -0.34
CA SER A 113 11.70 -10.41 0.26
C SER A 113 11.38 -11.59 -0.62
N ALA A 114 10.98 -12.67 0.03
CA ALA A 114 10.49 -13.86 -0.63
C ALA A 114 9.47 -14.56 0.25
N GLY A 115 8.49 -15.19 -0.36
CA GLY A 115 7.46 -15.88 0.39
C GLY A 115 6.47 -16.62 -0.48
N LEU A 116 5.37 -17.00 0.16
CA LEU A 116 4.27 -17.72 -0.45
C LEU A 116 3.09 -16.77 -0.65
N LEU A 117 2.38 -16.98 -1.74
CA LEU A 117 1.13 -16.31 -2.03
C LEU A 117 -0.01 -17.15 -1.44
N ARG A 118 -1.04 -16.49 -0.89
CA ARG A 118 -2.30 -17.14 -0.55
C ARG A 118 -3.35 -16.68 -1.55
N GLU A 119 -3.76 -17.59 -2.42
CA GLU A 119 -4.96 -17.45 -3.24
C GLU A 119 -6.21 -17.59 -2.34
N GLU A 120 -6.53 -16.58 -1.53
CA GLU A 120 -7.80 -16.53 -0.80
C GLU A 120 -8.39 -15.11 -0.83
N THR A 121 -9.01 -14.76 -1.96
CA THR A 121 -9.61 -13.45 -2.24
C THR A 121 -11.01 -13.24 -1.64
N GLU A 122 -11.57 -14.14 -0.83
CA GLU A 122 -12.98 -14.00 -0.38
C GLU A 122 -13.24 -13.86 1.13
N GLN A 123 -12.29 -14.16 2.01
CA GLN A 123 -12.65 -14.34 3.43
C GLN A 123 -12.48 -13.11 4.34
N VAL A 124 -11.73 -12.08 3.95
CA VAL A 124 -11.43 -10.97 4.88
C VAL A 124 -12.61 -9.98 5.00
N PHE A 125 -13.32 -9.70 3.90
CA PHE A 125 -14.48 -8.79 3.92
C PHE A 125 -15.76 -9.43 4.48
N ALA A 126 -15.98 -10.74 4.26
CA ALA A 126 -17.15 -11.45 4.76
C ALA A 126 -17.14 -11.59 6.29
N GLN A 127 -15.95 -11.72 6.91
CA GLN A 127 -15.83 -11.83 8.36
C GLN A 127 -16.07 -10.51 9.11
N GLN A 128 -15.86 -9.34 8.47
CA GLN A 128 -16.06 -8.05 9.13
C GLN A 128 -17.52 -7.57 9.09
N THR A 129 -18.35 -8.06 8.18
CA THR A 129 -19.75 -7.62 8.04
C THR A 129 -20.77 -8.66 8.46
N GLY A 130 -20.39 -9.94 8.57
CA GLY A 130 -21.32 -11.03 8.86
C GLY A 130 -22.39 -11.21 7.77
N LEU A 131 -22.23 -10.53 6.62
CA LEU A 131 -23.11 -10.63 5.48
C LEU A 131 -22.48 -11.61 4.51
N VAL A 132 -23.06 -12.82 4.46
CA VAL A 132 -22.74 -13.79 3.42
C VAL A 132 -23.12 -13.18 2.07
N PRO A 133 -22.21 -13.11 1.08
CA PRO A 133 -22.59 -12.69 -0.26
C PRO A 133 -23.63 -13.68 -0.79
N VAL A 134 -24.85 -13.18 -1.04
CA VAL A 134 -25.87 -13.95 -1.76
C VAL A 134 -25.41 -14.03 -3.23
N ILE A 135 -24.80 -15.16 -3.60
CA ILE A 135 -24.54 -15.49 -5.01
C ILE A 135 -25.90 -15.79 -5.65
N PRO A 136 -26.37 -15.04 -6.67
CA PRO A 136 -27.71 -15.22 -7.24
C PRO A 136 -27.94 -16.50 -8.04
N ASP A 137 -27.05 -17.50 -8.00
CA ASP A 137 -27.09 -18.65 -8.92
C ASP A 137 -27.08 -20.02 -8.23
N GLN A 138 -27.65 -20.10 -7.04
CA GLN A 138 -28.01 -21.37 -6.41
C GLN A 138 -29.52 -21.45 -6.20
N GLN A 139 -30.28 -21.44 -7.30
CA GLN A 139 -31.63 -22.03 -7.30
C GLN A 139 -31.48 -23.56 -7.42
N PRO A 140 -31.88 -24.36 -6.41
CA PRO A 140 -32.20 -25.75 -6.67
C PRO A 140 -33.47 -25.79 -7.54
N ARG A 141 -33.39 -26.51 -8.66
CA ARG A 141 -34.53 -26.83 -9.51
C ARG A 141 -35.64 -27.56 -8.75
#